data_AF-A0A7Y6NR15-F1
#
_entry.id   AF-A0A7Y6NR15-F1
#
_cell.length_a   1.000
_cell.length_b   1.000
_cell.length_c   1.000
_cell.angle_alpha   90.00
_cell.angle_beta   90.00
_cell.angle_gamma   90.00
#
_symmetry.space_group_name_H-M   'P 1'
#
loop_
_entity.id
_entity.type
_entity.pdbx_description
1 polymer ?
#
loop_
_entity_poly.entity_id
_entity_poly.type
_entity_poly.pdbx_seq_one_letter_code
_entity_poly.pdbx_strand_id
1 'polypeptide(L)' 'MEKPKNTHGGAGRGQGRKPLQDGAESVIYPIRLTPAQREKVTRLGGAPWIRARIDKAREPGDTK' A
#
# COMPACT_ATOMS: atom_id res chain seq x y z
N MET A 1 -3.51 37.18 35.67
CA MET A 1 -2.35 36.27 35.82
C MET A 1 -2.94 34.98 36.39
N GLU A 2 -2.87 33.79 35.80
CA GLU A 2 -1.81 33.09 35.04
C GLU A 2 -2.27 32.57 33.66
N LYS A 3 -1.32 32.25 32.77
CA LYS A 3 -1.53 31.56 31.48
C LYS A 3 -1.23 30.05 31.62
N PRO A 4 -2.03 29.12 31.07
CA PRO A 4 -1.59 27.74 30.88
C PRO A 4 -1.11 27.44 29.44
N LYS A 5 -0.27 26.40 29.39
CA LYS A 5 0.78 26.06 28.42
C LYS A 5 0.35 25.77 26.98
N ASN A 6 1.20 26.20 26.05
CA ASN A 6 1.25 25.75 24.66
C ASN A 6 1.42 24.22 24.59
N THR A 7 0.39 23.51 24.15
CA THR A 7 0.49 22.08 23.79
C THR A 7 0.51 21.96 22.27
N HIS A 8 1.70 22.02 21.67
CA HIS A 8 1.84 21.64 20.26
C HIS A 8 1.64 20.12 20.16
N GLY A 9 0.51 19.71 19.56
CA GLY A 9 0.12 18.31 19.34
C GLY A 9 -0.73 17.71 20.46
N GLY A 10 -2.05 17.58 20.23
CA GLY A 10 -2.97 16.90 21.16
C GLY A 10 -2.84 15.38 21.11
N ALA A 11 -3.21 14.69 22.21
CA ALA A 11 -3.10 13.23 22.37
C ALA A 11 -3.51 12.44 21.11
N GLY A 12 -2.61 11.58 20.63
CA GLY A 12 -2.61 10.95 19.30
C GLY A 12 -3.92 10.31 18.87
N ARG A 13 -4.77 11.08 18.18
CA ARG A 13 -6.05 10.66 17.58
C ARG A 13 -5.98 10.69 16.05
N GLY A 14 -5.02 9.98 15.46
CA GLY A 14 -4.80 9.99 14.01
C GLY A 14 -3.90 11.13 13.53
N GLN A 15 -2.82 11.40 14.28
CA GLN A 15 -1.75 12.26 13.81
C GLN A 15 -0.95 11.52 12.73
N GLY A 16 -1.29 11.80 11.48
CA GLY A 16 -0.74 11.23 10.27
C GLY A 16 -1.60 11.69 9.08
N ARG A 17 -1.09 11.60 7.86
CA ARG A 17 -1.95 11.79 6.69
C ARG A 17 -3.00 10.69 6.70
N LYS A 18 -4.28 11.06 6.71
CA LYS A 18 -5.37 10.09 6.51
C LYS A 18 -5.12 9.33 5.20
N PRO A 19 -5.44 8.03 5.13
CA PRO A 19 -5.40 7.28 3.88
C PRO A 19 -6.18 8.02 2.80
N LEU A 20 -5.70 7.96 1.56
CA LEU A 20 -6.33 8.69 0.45
C LEU A 20 -7.74 8.16 0.15
N GLN A 21 -8.01 6.91 0.49
CA GLN A 21 -9.30 6.22 0.35
C GLN A 21 -9.47 5.19 1.47
N ASP A 22 -10.67 5.08 2.03
CA ASP A 22 -11.01 4.02 2.98
C ASP A 22 -10.98 2.66 2.25
N GLY A 23 -10.30 1.68 2.85
CA GLY A 23 -10.10 0.35 2.25
C GLY A 23 -8.91 0.25 1.28
N ALA A 24 -8.14 1.32 1.06
CA ALA A 24 -6.92 1.29 0.24
C ALA A 24 -5.67 0.86 1.04
N GLU A 25 -5.83 -0.03 2.02
CA GLU A 25 -4.72 -0.58 2.78
C GLU A 25 -3.85 -1.45 1.86
N SER A 26 -2.73 -0.89 1.41
CA SER A 26 -1.74 -1.64 0.65
C SER A 26 -0.73 -2.25 1.60
N VAL A 27 -0.65 -3.57 1.64
CA VAL A 27 0.42 -4.28 2.31
C VAL A 27 1.65 -4.33 1.39
N ILE A 28 2.82 -4.01 1.93
CA ILE A 28 4.09 -4.16 1.20
C ILE A 28 4.43 -5.65 1.14
N TYR A 29 4.51 -6.20 -0.07
CA TYR A 29 4.98 -7.56 -0.32
C TYR A 29 6.34 -7.52 -1.01
N PRO A 30 7.46 -7.77 -0.30
CA PRO A 30 8.80 -7.70 -0.89
C PRO A 30 9.06 -8.91 -1.80
N ILE A 31 9.25 -8.67 -3.09
CA ILE A 31 9.64 -9.69 -4.08
C ILE A 31 11.06 -9.41 -4.56
N ARG A 32 11.92 -10.43 -4.57
CA ARG A 32 13.22 -10.36 -5.23
C ARG A 32 13.04 -10.72 -6.71
N LEU A 33 13.44 -9.81 -7.59
CA LEU A 33 13.41 -9.99 -9.04
C LEU A 33 14.83 -9.86 -9.60
N THR A 34 15.10 -10.56 -10.69
CA THR A 34 16.29 -10.24 -11.50
C THR A 34 16.13 -8.87 -12.16
N PRO A 35 17.23 -8.20 -12.57
CA PRO A 35 17.13 -6.91 -13.28
C PRO A 35 16.22 -6.97 -14.51
N ALA A 36 16.37 -8.02 -15.33
CA ALA A 36 15.55 -8.23 -16.53
C ALA A 36 14.06 -8.41 -16.21
N GLN A 37 13.73 -9.10 -15.12
CA GLN A 37 12.34 -9.25 -14.67
C GLN A 37 11.76 -7.90 -14.20
N ARG A 38 12.53 -7.11 -13.46
CA ARG A 38 12.13 -5.77 -13.02
C ARG A 38 11.86 -4.85 -14.21
N GLU A 39 12.76 -4.82 -15.19
CA GLU A 39 12.57 -4.03 -16.41
C GLU A 39 11.33 -4.47 -17.20
N LYS A 40 11.09 -5.78 -17.28
CA LYS A 40 9.88 -6.31 -17.90
C LYS A 40 8.62 -5.83 -17.17
N VAL A 41 8.59 -5.87 -15.83
CA VAL A 41 7.47 -5.33 -15.03
C VAL A 41 7.25 -3.85 -15.32
N THR A 42 8.32 -3.05 -15.36
CA THR A 42 8.22 -1.62 -15.70
C THR A 42 7.59 -1.41 -17.07
N ARG A 43 8.08 -2.12 -18.11
CA ARG A 43 7.51 -2.03 -19.48
C ARG A 43 6.05 -2.49 -19.57
N LEU A 44 5.64 -3.39 -18.69
CA LEU A 44 4.27 -3.91 -18.64
C LEU A 44 3.30 -3.02 -17.82
N GLY A 45 3.78 -1.92 -17.23
CA GLY A 45 2.94 -0.97 -16.49
C GLY A 45 3.08 -1.06 -14.97
N GLY A 46 4.09 -1.75 -14.44
CA GLY A 46 4.47 -1.71 -13.02
C GLY A 46 3.49 -2.44 -12.09
N ALA A 47 3.30 -1.89 -10.90
CA ALA A 47 2.44 -2.49 -9.87
C ALA A 47 0.97 -2.72 -10.30
N PRO A 48 0.30 -1.80 -11.04
CA PRO A 48 -1.03 -2.06 -11.60
C PRO A 48 -1.11 -3.34 -12.44
N TRP A 49 -0.10 -3.60 -13.27
CA TRP A 49 -0.06 -4.82 -14.09
C TRP A 49 0.06 -6.07 -13.23
N ILE A 50 0.91 -6.04 -12.19
CA ILE A 50 1.03 -7.16 -11.25
C ILE A 50 -0.30 -7.45 -10.56
N ARG A 51 -0.99 -6.41 -10.05
CA ARG A 51 -2.29 -6.56 -9.38
C ARG A 51 -3.33 -7.19 -10.32
N ALA A 52 -3.43 -6.69 -11.55
CA ALA A 52 -4.35 -7.26 -12.54
C ALA A 52 -4.03 -8.73 -12.92
N ARG A 53 -2.77 -9.17 -12.77
CA ARG A 53 -2.41 -10.59 -12.95
C ARG A 53 -2.82 -11.44 -11.74
N ILE A 54 -2.74 -10.89 -10.53
CA ILE A 54 -3.19 -11.53 -9.29
C ILE A 54 -4.70 -11.69 -9.31
N ASP A 55 -5.46 -10.62 -9.60
CA ASP A 55 -6.93 -10.64 -9.61
C ASP A 55 -7.51 -11.64 -10.64
N LYS A 56 -6.76 -11.93 -11.70
CA LYS A 56 -7.14 -12.91 -12.74
C LYS A 56 -6.67 -14.33 -12.44
N ALA A 57 -5.76 -14.52 -11.50
CA ALA A 57 -5.25 -15.84 -11.17
C ALA A 57 -6.29 -16.59 -10.35
N ARG A 58 -6.60 -17.82 -10.76
CA ARG A 58 -7.42 -18.73 -9.95
C ARG A 58 -6.56 -19.35 -8.86
N GLU A 59 -7.12 -19.50 -7.67
CA GLU A 59 -6.46 -20.19 -6.59
C GLU A 59 -6.50 -21.71 -6.81
N PRO A 60 -5.41 -22.44 -6.51
CA PRO A 60 -5.41 -23.89 -6.57
C PRO A 60 -6.42 -24.44 -5.54
N GLY A 61 -7.49 -25.07 -6.02
CA GLY A 61 -8.61 -25.57 -5.19
C GLY A 61 -9.94 -24.89 -5.50
N ASP A 62 -9.95 -23.83 -6.30
CA ASP A 62 -11.17 -23.26 -6.89
C ASP A 62 -11.67 -24.18 -8.02
N THR A 63 -12.10 -25.40 -7.68
CA THR A 63 -12.88 -26.27 -8.56
C THR A 63 -14.34 -26.13 -8.14
N LYS A 64 -15.07 -25.31 -8.87
CA LYS A 64 -16.53 -25.41 -9.00
C LYS A 64 -16.86 -25.97 -10.37
#